data_AF-A0A6P2A049-F1
#
_entry.id   AF-A0A6P2A049-F1
#
_cell.length_a   1.000
_cell.length_b   1.000
_cell.length_c   1.000
_cell.angle_alpha   90.00
_cell.angle_beta   90.00
_cell.angle_gamma   90.00
#
_symmetry.space_group_name_H-M   'P 1'
#
loop_
_entity.id
_entity.type
_entity.pdbx_description
1 polymer ?
#
loop_
_entity_poly.entity_id
_entity_poly.type
_entity_poly.pdbx_seq_one_letter_code
_entity_poly.pdbx_strand_id
1 'polypeptide(L)'
;MTLHKNLVNKYLSRFKELIIKGENIVSPNFLPLPSSRINPFQSDKNAQHIQLAEWKTHCISLLGQVLPRESVHKGIINDFRTLENHNKFLLEVCIANLKAIKEDFEQGFLGDLILQIESENAADYMGQAEQLLVEGTTGRYDHVPAAVLSGAVLEKALRTLCIKQTPPIPTIKDDGKPLRLNLLIDELKKAGVFHEPKAKELRAWADIRNQAAHGEFEKFTRSDVELMIKAIKNFLADYMT
;
A
#
# COMPACT_ATOMS: atom_id res chain seq x y z
N MET A 1 1.19 5.19 -0.56
CA MET A 1 -0.15 4.70 -0.17
C MET A 1 -0.86 5.81 0.59
N THR A 2 -1.60 6.68 -0.10
CA THR A 2 -2.38 7.72 0.58
C THR A 2 -3.70 7.11 1.02
N LEU A 3 -3.65 6.34 2.12
CA LEU A 3 -4.85 5.80 2.77
C LEU A 3 -5.87 6.93 2.97
N HIS A 4 -7.14 6.66 2.67
CA HIS A 4 -8.22 7.63 2.91
C HIS A 4 -8.17 8.11 4.37
N LYS A 5 -8.26 9.42 4.59
CA LYS A 5 -8.05 10.05 5.91
C LYS A 5 -8.87 9.40 7.03
N ASN A 6 -10.10 9.00 6.74
CA ASN A 6 -10.97 8.30 7.70
C ASN A 6 -10.44 6.92 8.10
N LEU A 7 -9.82 6.20 7.17
CA LEU A 7 -9.23 4.88 7.41
C LEU A 7 -7.96 5.01 8.25
N VAL A 8 -7.07 5.96 7.92
CA VAL A 8 -5.90 6.29 8.75
C VAL A 8 -6.33 6.60 10.18
N ASN A 9 -7.31 7.50 10.34
CA ASN A 9 -7.82 7.90 11.66
C ASN A 9 -8.41 6.72 12.45
N LYS A 10 -9.09 5.78 11.78
CA LYS A 10 -9.61 4.55 12.40
C LYS A 10 -8.46 3.72 13.00
N TYR A 11 -7.40 3.48 12.24
CA TYR A 11 -6.25 2.70 12.71
C TYR A 11 -5.45 3.44 13.79
N LEU A 12 -5.22 4.75 13.64
CA LEU A 12 -4.56 5.57 14.66
C LEU A 12 -5.33 5.57 15.99
N SER A 13 -6.66 5.63 15.93
CA SER A 13 -7.49 5.52 17.14
C SER A 13 -7.32 4.17 17.82
N ARG A 14 -7.24 3.08 17.04
CA ARG A 14 -7.00 1.74 17.57
C ARG A 14 -5.60 1.59 18.20
N PHE A 15 -4.57 2.17 17.59
CA PHE A 15 -3.23 2.23 18.20
C PHE A 15 -3.26 2.95 19.56
N LYS A 16 -3.89 4.13 19.64
CA LYS A 16 -4.00 4.91 20.88
C LYS A 16 -4.70 4.12 21.98
N GLU A 17 -5.82 3.46 21.65
CA GLU A 17 -6.55 2.60 22.58
C GLU A 17 -5.67 1.48 23.15
N LEU A 18 -4.94 0.76 22.27
CA LEU A 18 -4.10 -0.36 22.68
C LEU A 18 -2.87 0.09 23.47
N ILE A 19 -2.28 1.25 23.15
CA ILE A 19 -1.17 1.81 23.94
C ILE A 19 -1.64 2.10 25.37
N ILE A 20 -2.77 2.81 25.53
CA ILE A 20 -3.33 3.11 26.86
C ILE A 20 -3.66 1.82 27.64
N LYS A 21 -4.25 0.82 26.98
CA LYS A 21 -4.53 -0.49 27.60
C LYS A 21 -3.24 -1.16 28.08
N GLY A 22 -2.17 -1.13 27.29
CA GLY A 22 -0.87 -1.69 27.67
C GLY A 22 -0.26 -0.97 28.88
N GLU A 23 -0.28 0.35 28.88
CA GLU A 23 0.25 1.18 29.98
C GLU A 23 -0.50 0.96 31.30
N ASN A 24 -1.81 0.71 31.23
CA ASN A 24 -2.62 0.37 32.40
C ASN A 24 -2.30 -1.03 32.96
N ILE A 25 -1.80 -1.97 32.15
CA ILE A 25 -1.32 -3.28 32.66
C ILE A 25 -0.01 -3.10 33.44
N VAL A 26 0.84 -2.14 33.08
CA VAL A 26 2.12 -1.84 33.75
C VAL A 26 1.93 -1.19 35.13
N SER A 27 0.74 -0.65 35.43
CA SER A 27 0.44 0.09 36.65
C SER A 27 -0.25 -0.80 37.70
N PRO A 28 0.49 -1.49 38.59
CA PRO A 28 -0.13 -1.98 39.81
C PRO A 28 -0.38 -0.78 40.71
N ASN A 29 -1.64 -0.40 40.90
CA ASN A 29 -2.02 0.42 42.05
C ASN A 29 -1.61 -0.34 43.32
N PHE A 30 -0.48 0.06 43.92
CA PHE A 30 -0.11 -0.33 45.28
C PHE A 30 -1.06 0.38 46.24
N LEU A 31 -2.22 -0.23 46.51
CA LEU A 31 -2.96 0.05 47.74
C LEU A 31 -2.83 -1.18 48.65
N PRO A 32 -2.30 -1.02 49.88
CA PRO A 32 -2.35 -2.10 50.85
C PRO A 32 -3.81 -2.26 51.30
N LEU A 33 -4.47 -3.35 50.88
CA LEU A 33 -5.84 -3.63 51.31
C LEU A 33 -5.87 -4.59 52.51
N PRO A 34 -6.83 -4.40 53.44
CA PRO A 34 -6.91 -5.16 54.67
C PRO A 34 -7.38 -6.59 54.45
N SER A 35 -6.79 -7.47 55.26
CA SER A 35 -7.03 -8.90 55.39
C SER A 35 -8.50 -9.33 55.32
N SER A 36 -8.91 -9.96 54.21
CA SER A 36 -10.16 -10.72 54.13
C SER A 36 -10.02 -11.99 53.29
N ARG A 37 -10.71 -13.05 53.72
CA ARG A 37 -10.49 -14.47 53.39
C ARG A 37 -11.12 -14.93 52.07
N ILE A 38 -10.77 -14.28 50.98
CA ILE A 38 -10.70 -14.84 49.62
C ILE A 38 -9.30 -14.48 49.19
N ASN A 39 -8.47 -15.39 48.66
CA ASN A 39 -7.08 -15.05 48.32
C ASN A 39 -7.10 -14.00 47.18
N PRO A 40 -7.09 -12.68 47.44
CA PRO A 40 -7.41 -11.66 46.44
C PRO A 40 -6.31 -11.62 45.38
N PHE A 41 -5.09 -11.95 45.83
CA PHE A 41 -3.92 -12.20 45.02
C PHE A 41 -4.10 -13.25 43.92
N GLN A 42 -4.99 -14.23 44.08
CA GLN A 42 -5.18 -15.30 43.10
C GLN A 42 -6.26 -14.92 42.06
N SER A 43 -7.32 -14.21 42.48
CA SER A 43 -8.32 -13.65 41.54
C SER A 43 -7.75 -12.49 40.72
N ASP A 44 -6.94 -11.61 41.32
CA ASP A 44 -6.33 -10.47 40.63
C ASP A 44 -5.27 -10.92 39.62
N LYS A 45 -4.48 -11.95 39.95
CA LYS A 45 -3.54 -12.55 38.99
C LYS A 45 -4.27 -13.11 37.76
N ASN A 46 -5.37 -13.83 37.97
CA ASN A 46 -6.16 -14.39 36.87
C ASN A 46 -6.77 -13.29 35.98
N ALA A 47 -7.26 -12.20 36.58
CA ALA A 47 -7.78 -11.05 35.84
C ALA A 47 -6.69 -10.36 35.00
N GLN A 48 -5.49 -10.16 35.55
CA GLN A 48 -4.34 -9.59 34.81
C GLN A 48 -3.89 -10.50 33.66
N HIS A 49 -3.87 -11.83 33.87
CA HIS A 49 -3.57 -12.79 32.81
C HIS A 49 -4.55 -12.70 31.63
N ILE A 50 -5.86 -12.58 31.92
CA ILE A 50 -6.90 -12.44 30.90
C ILE A 50 -6.77 -11.11 30.15
N GLN A 51 -6.58 -10.00 30.87
CA GLN A 51 -6.38 -8.67 30.27
C GLN A 51 -5.15 -8.63 29.35
N LEU A 52 -4.04 -9.24 29.79
CA LEU A 52 -2.83 -9.34 28.98
C LEU A 52 -3.03 -10.18 27.73
N ALA A 53 -3.70 -11.33 27.84
CA ALA A 53 -3.99 -12.21 26.71
C ALA A 53 -4.90 -11.53 25.67
N GLU A 54 -5.93 -10.81 26.12
CA GLU A 54 -6.82 -10.02 25.27
C GLU A 54 -6.05 -8.90 24.55
N TRP A 55 -5.27 -8.13 25.30
CA TRP A 55 -4.43 -7.06 24.75
C TRP A 55 -3.45 -7.59 23.70
N LYS A 56 -2.72 -8.67 24.00
CA LYS A 56 -1.82 -9.34 23.06
C LYS A 56 -2.51 -9.71 21.76
N THR A 57 -3.67 -10.35 21.86
CA THR A 57 -4.46 -10.79 20.70
C THR A 57 -4.81 -9.61 19.81
N HIS A 58 -5.31 -8.53 20.41
CA HIS A 58 -5.65 -7.31 19.68
C HIS A 58 -4.44 -6.64 19.02
N CYS A 59 -3.29 -6.59 19.70
CA CYS A 59 -2.06 -6.04 19.14
C CYS A 59 -1.59 -6.88 17.95
N ILE A 60 -1.54 -8.20 18.07
CA ILE A 60 -1.12 -9.10 16.98
C ILE A 60 -2.06 -8.94 15.77
N SER A 61 -3.37 -8.87 15.98
CA SER A 61 -4.33 -8.66 14.89
C SER A 61 -4.16 -7.31 14.19
N LEU A 62 -3.90 -6.23 14.94
CA LEU A 62 -3.63 -4.91 14.36
C LEU A 62 -2.31 -4.91 13.56
N LEU A 63 -1.24 -5.39 14.20
CA LEU A 63 0.10 -5.45 13.60
C LEU A 63 0.12 -6.31 12.33
N GLY A 64 -0.60 -7.43 12.32
CA GLY A 64 -0.72 -8.28 11.13
C GLY A 64 -1.48 -7.63 9.95
N GLN A 65 -2.24 -6.56 10.20
CA GLN A 65 -2.92 -5.80 9.14
C GLN A 65 -2.08 -4.64 8.60
N VAL A 66 -1.35 -3.96 9.48
CA VAL A 66 -0.63 -2.71 9.14
C VAL A 66 0.82 -2.95 8.72
N LEU A 67 1.45 -4.03 9.19
CA LEU A 67 2.83 -4.34 8.83
C LEU A 67 2.88 -5.12 7.50
N PRO A 68 3.83 -4.79 6.61
CA PRO A 68 4.05 -5.57 5.40
C PRO A 68 4.39 -7.03 5.73
N ARG A 69 3.83 -7.96 4.97
CA ARG A 69 3.98 -9.42 5.18
C ARG A 69 5.45 -9.89 5.10
N GLU A 70 6.28 -9.21 4.31
CA GLU A 70 7.71 -9.48 4.15
C GLU A 70 8.63 -8.50 4.91
N SER A 71 8.13 -7.86 5.96
CA SER A 71 8.93 -6.87 6.70
C SER A 71 9.90 -7.48 7.72
N VAL A 72 10.93 -6.70 8.04
CA VAL A 72 11.84 -6.91 9.19
C VAL A 72 11.10 -6.96 10.54
N HIS A 73 9.85 -6.51 10.58
CA HIS A 73 9.02 -6.44 11.79
C HIS A 73 8.41 -7.78 12.23
N LYS A 74 8.73 -8.90 11.55
CA LYS A 74 8.30 -10.25 11.98
C LYS A 74 8.71 -10.54 13.45
N GLY A 75 9.86 -10.02 13.89
CA GLY A 75 10.32 -10.11 15.28
C GLY A 75 9.39 -9.43 16.27
N ILE A 76 8.83 -8.27 15.91
CA ILE A 76 7.93 -7.50 16.79
C ILE A 76 6.69 -8.32 17.13
N ILE A 77 6.04 -8.95 16.14
CA ILE A 77 4.86 -9.79 16.39
C ILE A 77 5.21 -10.98 17.29
N ASN A 78 6.44 -11.52 17.16
CA ASN A 78 6.89 -12.61 18.00
C ASN A 78 7.04 -12.19 19.47
N ASP A 79 7.54 -10.98 19.73
CA ASP A 79 7.65 -10.43 21.09
C ASP A 79 6.29 -10.37 21.80
N PHE A 80 5.23 -9.99 21.08
CA PHE A 80 3.87 -10.05 21.63
C PHE A 80 3.45 -11.49 21.94
N ARG A 81 3.81 -12.48 21.10
CA ARG A 81 3.44 -13.88 21.32
C ARG A 81 4.12 -14.44 22.56
N THR A 82 5.40 -14.15 22.76
CA THR A 82 6.22 -14.64 23.88
C THR A 82 6.02 -13.87 25.17
N LEU A 83 5.32 -12.73 25.15
CA LEU A 83 5.07 -11.93 26.34
C LEU A 83 4.28 -12.69 27.43
N GLU A 84 4.91 -12.85 28.59
CA GLU A 84 4.34 -13.45 29.80
C GLU A 84 4.02 -12.37 30.85
N ASN A 85 3.09 -12.68 31.77
CA ASN A 85 2.56 -11.73 32.74
C ASN A 85 3.58 -11.10 33.70
N HIS A 86 4.64 -11.83 34.03
CA HIS A 86 5.67 -11.38 34.95
C HIS A 86 6.81 -10.62 34.25
N ASN A 87 6.81 -10.60 32.91
CA ASN A 87 7.86 -9.98 32.12
C ASN A 87 7.55 -8.51 31.84
N LYS A 88 7.69 -7.67 32.89
CA LYS A 88 7.43 -6.23 32.82
C LYS A 88 8.28 -5.53 31.75
N PHE A 89 9.55 -5.91 31.62
CA PHE A 89 10.45 -5.33 30.61
C PHE A 89 9.93 -5.58 29.19
N LEU A 90 9.56 -6.82 28.87
CA LEU A 90 9.04 -7.16 27.54
C LEU A 90 7.68 -6.50 27.28
N LEU A 91 6.84 -6.30 28.30
CA LEU A 91 5.60 -5.52 28.17
C LEU A 91 5.89 -4.06 27.80
N GLU A 92 6.85 -3.41 28.47
CA GLU A 92 7.28 -2.04 28.16
C GLU A 92 7.87 -1.95 26.74
N VAL A 93 8.68 -2.92 26.32
CA VAL A 93 9.20 -3.03 24.94
C VAL A 93 8.06 -3.17 23.93
N CYS A 94 7.06 -4.03 24.20
CA CYS A 94 5.89 -4.19 23.33
C CYS A 94 5.11 -2.87 23.19
N ILE A 95 4.93 -2.12 24.28
CA ILE A 95 4.27 -0.79 24.24
C ILE A 95 5.11 0.21 23.43
N ALA A 96 6.43 0.24 23.61
CA ALA A 96 7.33 1.09 22.83
C ALA A 96 7.26 0.75 21.33
N ASN A 97 7.24 -0.54 20.98
CA ASN A 97 7.07 -1.01 19.61
C ASN A 97 5.73 -0.55 19.00
N LEU A 98 4.62 -0.59 19.76
CA LEU A 98 3.33 -0.05 19.28
C LEU A 98 3.38 1.46 19.01
N LYS A 99 4.08 2.22 19.86
CA LYS A 99 4.24 3.67 19.68
C LYS A 99 5.05 3.98 18.41
N ALA A 100 6.19 3.30 18.23
CA ALA A 100 7.02 3.46 17.03
C ALA A 100 6.25 3.10 15.75
N ILE A 101 5.58 1.94 15.72
CA ILE A 101 4.80 1.52 14.55
C ILE A 101 3.62 2.47 14.29
N LYS A 102 2.98 3.00 15.34
CA LYS A 102 1.94 4.02 15.17
C LYS A 102 2.50 5.25 14.48
N GLU A 103 3.67 5.73 14.88
CA GLU A 103 4.33 6.91 14.28
C GLU A 103 4.70 6.66 12.82
N ASP A 104 5.32 5.52 12.51
CA ASP A 104 5.64 5.13 11.14
C ASP A 104 4.38 4.95 10.29
N PHE A 105 3.30 4.41 10.86
CA PHE A 105 2.00 4.31 10.18
C PHE A 105 1.39 5.70 9.92
N GLU A 106 1.44 6.60 10.89
CA GLU A 106 0.93 7.98 10.79
C GLU A 106 1.67 8.78 9.71
N GLN A 107 2.98 8.56 9.60
CA GLN A 107 3.84 9.25 8.63
C GLN A 107 3.95 8.51 7.28
N GLY A 108 3.37 7.32 7.15
CA GLY A 108 3.34 6.56 5.88
C GLY A 108 4.61 5.78 5.54
N PHE A 109 5.49 5.53 6.52
CA PHE A 109 6.77 4.83 6.35
C PHE A 109 6.68 3.30 6.30
N LEU A 110 5.50 2.72 6.58
CA LEU A 110 5.31 1.26 6.52
C LEU A 110 5.11 0.72 5.09
N GLY A 111 5.05 1.59 4.07
CA GLY A 111 4.90 1.18 2.68
C GLY A 111 6.22 0.81 2.00
N ASP A 112 6.11 0.23 0.80
CA ASP A 112 7.28 0.02 -0.07
C ASP A 112 7.75 1.38 -0.64
N LEU A 113 8.92 1.84 -0.21
CA LEU A 113 9.51 3.11 -0.65
C LEU A 113 9.69 3.17 -2.16
N ILE A 114 10.08 2.07 -2.81
CA ILE A 114 10.28 2.03 -4.27
C ILE A 114 8.94 2.26 -4.96
N LEU A 115 7.87 1.61 -4.49
CA LEU A 115 6.53 1.82 -5.03
C LEU A 115 6.02 3.25 -4.79
N GLN A 116 6.35 3.86 -3.64
CA GLN A 116 6.00 5.26 -3.35
C GLN A 116 6.68 6.21 -4.33
N ILE A 117 7.99 6.06 -4.54
CA ILE A 117 8.76 6.85 -5.51
C ILE A 117 8.20 6.64 -6.93
N GLU A 118 7.89 5.40 -7.31
CA GLU A 118 7.28 5.10 -8.61
C GLU A 118 5.92 5.79 -8.78
N SER A 119 5.10 5.84 -7.74
CA SER A 119 3.81 6.54 -7.76
C SER A 119 3.97 8.05 -7.89
N GLU A 120 4.95 8.65 -7.22
CA GLU A 120 5.23 10.09 -7.32
C GLU A 120 5.74 10.46 -8.72
N ASN A 121 6.70 9.68 -9.25
CA ASN A 121 7.19 9.86 -10.61
C ASN A 121 6.07 9.70 -11.65
N ALA A 122 5.18 8.72 -11.47
CA ALA A 122 4.02 8.55 -12.34
C ALA A 122 3.08 9.76 -12.27
N ALA A 123 2.80 10.28 -11.07
CA ALA A 123 1.95 11.46 -10.90
C ALA A 123 2.57 12.70 -11.56
N ASP A 124 3.87 12.91 -11.38
CA ASP A 124 4.63 13.99 -12.00
C ASP A 124 4.60 13.90 -13.54
N TYR A 125 4.92 12.73 -14.11
CA TYR A 125 4.86 12.51 -15.56
C TYR A 125 3.46 12.67 -16.14
N MET A 126 2.41 12.26 -15.41
CA MET A 126 1.03 12.50 -15.84
C MET A 126 0.67 13.98 -15.79
N GLY A 127 1.19 14.75 -14.82
CA GLY A 127 1.05 16.21 -14.76
C GLY A 127 1.78 16.90 -15.90
N GLN A 128 3.00 16.47 -16.23
CA GLN A 128 3.75 16.95 -17.39
C GLN A 128 3.02 16.63 -18.70
N ALA A 129 2.41 15.44 -18.83
CA ALA A 129 1.62 15.08 -20.01
C ALA A 129 0.40 16.02 -20.20
N GLU A 130 -0.27 16.41 -19.12
CA GLU A 130 -1.35 17.41 -19.17
C GLU A 130 -0.82 18.80 -19.53
N GLN A 131 0.29 19.21 -18.93
CA GLN A 131 0.92 20.50 -19.22
C GLN A 131 1.34 20.59 -20.70
N LEU A 132 1.85 19.52 -21.30
CA LEU A 132 2.16 19.44 -22.73
C LEU A 132 0.93 19.70 -23.61
N LEU A 133 -0.27 19.29 -23.18
CA LEU A 133 -1.50 19.62 -23.89
C LEU A 133 -1.86 21.10 -23.72
N VAL A 134 -1.64 21.69 -22.54
CA VAL A 134 -1.94 23.11 -22.27
C VAL A 134 -0.98 24.05 -23.00
N GLU A 135 0.32 23.76 -22.94
CA GLU A 135 1.40 24.57 -23.51
C GLU A 135 1.63 24.32 -24.99
N GLY A 136 1.10 23.22 -25.52
CA GLY A 136 1.16 22.89 -26.93
C GLY A 136 0.66 24.05 -27.79
N THR A 137 1.59 24.72 -28.50
CA THR A 137 1.23 25.57 -29.64
C THR A 137 0.33 24.78 -30.57
N THR A 138 -0.68 25.44 -31.18
CA THR A 138 -1.64 24.87 -32.15
C THR A 138 -0.97 24.38 -33.44
N GLY A 139 0.02 23.51 -33.34
CA GLY A 139 0.58 22.71 -34.40
C GLY A 139 -0.22 21.42 -34.54
N ARG A 140 -0.09 20.77 -35.69
CA ARG A 140 -0.95 19.64 -36.09
C ARG A 140 -0.89 18.43 -35.15
N TYR A 141 0.18 18.28 -34.36
CA TYR A 141 0.45 17.08 -33.54
C TYR A 141 1.00 17.41 -32.14
N ASP A 142 0.54 18.52 -31.56
CA ASP A 142 0.94 18.98 -30.22
C ASP A 142 0.62 17.97 -29.10
N HIS A 143 -0.34 17.07 -29.34
CA HIS A 143 -0.75 15.99 -28.44
C HIS A 143 0.19 14.79 -28.41
N VAL A 144 1.10 14.64 -29.38
CA VAL A 144 1.96 13.46 -29.51
C VAL A 144 2.90 13.27 -28.31
N PRO A 145 3.63 14.28 -27.82
CA PRO A 145 4.50 14.12 -26.65
C PRO A 145 3.72 13.68 -25.40
N ALA A 146 2.51 14.21 -25.22
CA ALA A 146 1.61 13.83 -24.12
C ALA A 146 1.17 12.35 -24.23
N ALA A 147 0.88 11.86 -25.44
CA ALA A 147 0.55 10.45 -25.69
C ALA A 147 1.72 9.51 -25.39
N VAL A 148 2.94 9.89 -25.79
CA VAL A 148 4.16 9.11 -25.50
C VAL A 148 4.42 9.05 -23.99
N LEU A 149 4.36 10.20 -23.31
CA LEU A 149 4.67 10.28 -21.88
C LEU A 149 3.64 9.52 -21.03
N SER A 150 2.34 9.76 -21.25
CA SER A 150 1.28 9.02 -20.55
C SER A 150 1.31 7.52 -20.86
N GLY A 151 1.63 7.15 -22.10
CA GLY A 151 1.83 5.76 -22.51
C GLY A 151 3.02 5.07 -21.82
N ALA A 152 4.10 5.79 -21.55
CA ALA A 152 5.23 5.27 -20.78
C ALA A 152 4.85 5.00 -19.32
N VAL A 153 4.05 5.87 -18.70
CA VAL A 153 3.50 5.67 -17.36
C VAL A 153 2.60 4.42 -17.31
N LEU A 154 1.72 4.24 -18.30
CA LEU A 154 0.89 3.04 -18.42
C LEU A 154 1.73 1.76 -18.53
N GLU A 155 2.77 1.78 -19.37
CA GLU A 155 3.67 0.64 -19.53
C GLU A 155 4.35 0.27 -18.21
N LYS A 156 4.89 1.26 -17.49
CA LYS A 156 5.53 1.05 -16.18
C LYS A 156 4.54 0.46 -15.17
N ALA A 157 3.32 1.00 -15.10
CA ALA A 157 2.27 0.48 -14.21
C ALA A 157 1.91 -0.98 -14.50
N LEU A 158 1.72 -1.35 -15.76
CA LEU A 158 1.44 -2.74 -16.15
C LEU A 158 2.59 -3.68 -15.77
N ARG A 159 3.85 -3.25 -15.95
CA ARG A 159 5.03 -4.03 -15.53
C ARG A 159 5.08 -4.21 -14.01
N THR A 160 4.83 -3.15 -13.24
CA THR A 160 4.78 -3.22 -11.77
C THR A 160 3.65 -4.16 -11.31
N LEU A 161 2.49 -4.14 -11.96
CA LEU A 161 1.40 -5.09 -11.68
C LEU A 161 1.81 -6.55 -11.95
N CYS A 162 2.54 -6.82 -13.04
CA CYS A 162 3.05 -8.16 -13.34
C CYS A 162 3.98 -8.66 -12.23
N ILE A 163 4.89 -7.81 -11.75
CA ILE A 163 5.85 -8.14 -10.69
C ILE A 163 5.15 -8.42 -9.36
N LYS A 164 4.06 -7.71 -9.06
CA LYS A 164 3.27 -7.89 -7.83
C LYS A 164 2.46 -9.20 -7.77
N GLN A 165 2.33 -9.92 -8.88
CA GLN A 165 1.59 -11.19 -8.88
C GLN A 165 2.33 -12.27 -8.08
N THR A 166 1.59 -13.27 -7.61
CA THR A 166 2.15 -14.44 -6.91
C THR A 166 1.69 -15.72 -7.61
N PRO A 167 2.55 -16.41 -8.40
CA PRO A 167 3.94 -16.04 -8.71
C PRO A 167 4.04 -14.79 -9.61
N PRO A 168 5.19 -14.08 -9.62
CA PRO A 168 5.39 -12.93 -10.50
C PRO A 168 5.26 -13.31 -11.98
N ILE A 169 4.60 -12.46 -12.75
CA ILE A 169 4.49 -12.63 -14.20
C ILE A 169 5.77 -12.07 -14.85
N PRO A 170 6.47 -12.83 -15.72
CA PRO A 170 7.64 -12.35 -16.43
C PRO A 170 7.31 -11.12 -17.30
N THR A 171 8.16 -10.10 -17.28
CA THR A 171 8.00 -8.89 -18.11
C THR A 171 8.99 -8.82 -19.28
N ILE A 172 9.89 -9.80 -19.36
CA ILE A 172 10.99 -9.93 -20.31
C ILE A 172 10.86 -11.30 -20.96
N LYS A 173 11.17 -11.39 -22.25
CA LYS A 173 11.25 -12.64 -23.00
C LYS A 173 12.54 -13.40 -22.70
N ASP A 174 12.60 -14.65 -23.13
CA ASP A 174 13.81 -15.48 -23.03
C ASP A 174 15.02 -14.87 -23.78
N ASP A 175 14.78 -14.06 -24.82
CA ASP A 175 15.80 -13.35 -25.59
C ASP A 175 16.27 -12.02 -24.94
N GLY A 176 15.82 -11.72 -23.72
CA GLY A 176 16.17 -10.51 -22.97
C GLY A 176 15.39 -9.25 -23.37
N LYS A 177 14.49 -9.32 -24.35
CA LYS A 177 13.70 -8.15 -24.77
C LYS A 177 12.46 -7.94 -23.91
N PRO A 178 12.04 -6.69 -23.66
CA PRO A 178 10.79 -6.42 -22.96
C PRO A 178 9.58 -7.02 -23.70
N LEU A 179 8.64 -7.58 -22.95
CA LEU A 179 7.33 -7.95 -23.51
C LEU A 179 6.56 -6.70 -23.96
N ARG A 180 5.75 -6.87 -25.01
CA ARG A 180 4.85 -5.84 -25.53
C ARG A 180 3.68 -5.62 -24.55
N LEU A 181 3.14 -4.40 -24.47
CA LEU A 181 2.02 -4.08 -23.56
C LEU A 181 0.84 -5.03 -23.71
N ASN A 182 0.43 -5.37 -24.94
CA ASN A 182 -0.72 -6.27 -25.16
C ASN A 182 -0.51 -7.65 -24.53
N LEU A 183 0.73 -8.18 -24.51
CA LEU A 183 1.04 -9.43 -23.82
C LEU A 183 0.95 -9.28 -22.31
N LEU A 184 1.46 -8.17 -21.75
CA LEU A 184 1.34 -7.89 -20.31
C LEU A 184 -0.14 -7.80 -19.89
N ILE A 185 -0.97 -7.13 -20.70
CA ILE A 185 -2.41 -7.01 -20.48
C ILE A 185 -3.08 -8.39 -20.50
N ASP A 186 -2.72 -9.25 -21.45
CA ASP A 186 -3.27 -10.59 -21.54
C ASP A 186 -2.90 -11.46 -20.35
N GLU A 187 -1.64 -11.42 -19.89
CA GLU A 187 -1.19 -12.18 -18.73
C GLU A 187 -1.85 -11.67 -17.42
N LEU A 188 -1.96 -10.35 -17.24
CA LEU A 188 -2.66 -9.77 -16.08
C LEU A 188 -4.15 -10.13 -16.06
N LYS A 189 -4.79 -10.16 -17.23
CA LYS A 189 -6.17 -10.62 -17.36
C LYS A 189 -6.31 -12.10 -17.02
N LYS A 190 -5.39 -12.96 -17.50
CA LYS A 190 -5.36 -14.40 -17.17
C LYS A 190 -5.16 -14.63 -15.67
N ALA A 191 -4.35 -13.80 -15.03
CA ALA A 191 -4.15 -13.80 -13.58
C ALA A 191 -5.33 -13.24 -12.78
N GLY A 192 -6.38 -12.76 -13.46
CA GLY A 192 -7.60 -12.26 -12.81
C GLY A 192 -7.48 -10.86 -12.22
N VAL A 193 -6.43 -10.09 -12.57
CA VAL A 193 -6.26 -8.71 -12.06
C VAL A 193 -7.39 -7.81 -12.53
N PHE A 194 -7.84 -7.99 -13.77
CA PHE A 194 -8.99 -7.28 -14.34
C PHE A 194 -9.70 -8.12 -15.41
N HIS A 195 -10.94 -7.73 -15.75
CA HIS A 195 -11.76 -8.41 -16.75
C HIS A 195 -11.59 -7.85 -18.16
N GLU A 196 -12.16 -8.54 -19.15
CA GLU A 196 -12.02 -8.21 -20.59
C GLU A 196 -12.38 -6.75 -20.94
N PRO A 197 -13.42 -6.10 -20.37
CA PRO A 197 -13.71 -4.69 -20.68
C PRO A 197 -12.52 -3.77 -20.37
N LYS A 198 -11.89 -3.93 -19.20
CA LYS A 198 -10.70 -3.15 -18.82
C LYS A 198 -9.51 -3.50 -19.71
N ALA A 199 -9.34 -4.77 -20.08
CA ALA A 199 -8.29 -5.17 -21.01
C ALA A 199 -8.43 -4.48 -22.38
N LYS A 200 -9.65 -4.31 -22.89
CA LYS A 200 -9.91 -3.59 -24.15
C LYS A 200 -9.56 -2.10 -24.05
N GLU A 201 -9.92 -1.44 -22.96
CA GLU A 201 -9.52 -0.05 -22.69
C GLU A 201 -7.99 0.11 -22.67
N LEU A 202 -7.30 -0.77 -21.93
CA LEU A 202 -5.85 -0.76 -21.82
C LEU A 202 -5.16 -0.96 -23.18
N ARG A 203 -5.70 -1.85 -24.04
CA ARG A 203 -5.18 -2.06 -25.39
C ARG A 203 -5.37 -0.81 -26.27
N ALA A 204 -6.50 -0.13 -26.17
CA ALA A 204 -6.73 1.12 -26.91
C ALA A 204 -5.69 2.19 -26.55
N TRP A 205 -5.36 2.37 -25.26
CA TRP A 205 -4.34 3.32 -24.83
C TRP A 205 -2.93 2.88 -25.23
N ALA A 206 -2.64 1.57 -25.18
CA ALA A 206 -1.38 1.01 -25.67
C ALA A 206 -1.21 1.23 -27.18
N ASP A 207 -2.29 1.16 -27.95
CA ASP A 207 -2.29 1.40 -29.39
C ASP A 207 -2.03 2.88 -29.70
N ILE A 208 -2.66 3.83 -28.99
CA ILE A 208 -2.35 5.27 -29.12
C ILE A 208 -0.87 5.54 -28.83
N ARG A 209 -0.35 5.01 -27.72
CA ARG A 209 1.08 5.11 -27.37
C ARG A 209 1.97 4.58 -28.50
N ASN A 210 1.63 3.43 -29.05
CA ASN A 210 2.43 2.81 -30.13
C ASN A 210 2.41 3.66 -31.40
N GLN A 211 1.24 4.15 -31.81
CA GLN A 211 1.10 5.05 -32.96
C GLN A 211 1.93 6.31 -32.76
N ALA A 212 1.87 6.92 -31.57
CA ALA A 212 2.68 8.08 -31.22
C ALA A 212 4.19 7.78 -31.28
N ALA A 213 4.65 6.66 -30.71
CA ALA A 213 6.07 6.28 -30.72
C ALA A 213 6.60 5.90 -32.12
N HIS A 214 5.71 5.53 -33.05
CA HIS A 214 6.06 5.11 -34.41
C HIS A 214 5.78 6.17 -35.49
N GLY A 215 5.38 7.39 -35.11
CA GLY A 215 5.18 8.47 -36.08
C GLY A 215 3.82 8.46 -36.80
N GLU A 216 2.88 7.61 -36.39
CA GLU A 216 1.57 7.45 -37.01
C GLU A 216 0.53 8.43 -36.46
N PHE A 217 0.87 9.73 -36.43
CA PHE A 217 0.13 10.75 -35.67
C PHE A 217 -1.30 10.99 -36.16
N GLU A 218 -1.62 10.62 -37.39
CA GLU A 218 -2.95 10.79 -37.98
C GLU A 218 -3.96 9.72 -37.55
N LYS A 219 -3.51 8.69 -36.81
CA LYS A 219 -4.37 7.60 -36.36
C LYS A 219 -5.08 7.90 -35.03
N PHE A 220 -4.74 9.00 -34.37
CA PHE A 220 -5.33 9.42 -33.11
C PHE A 220 -5.37 10.94 -33.00
N THR A 221 -6.38 11.44 -32.30
CA THR A 221 -6.61 12.87 -32.13
C THR A 221 -6.13 13.35 -30.77
N ARG A 222 -6.04 14.68 -30.62
CA ARG A 222 -5.83 15.32 -29.32
C ARG A 222 -6.88 14.91 -28.28
N SER A 223 -8.15 14.82 -28.68
CA SER A 223 -9.23 14.41 -27.78
C SER A 223 -9.05 12.97 -27.27
N ASP A 224 -8.55 12.08 -28.13
CA ASP A 224 -8.22 10.70 -27.72
C ASP A 224 -7.13 10.68 -26.65
N VAL A 225 -6.13 11.56 -26.74
CA VAL A 225 -5.05 11.69 -25.74
C VAL A 225 -5.55 12.30 -24.42
N GLU A 226 -6.42 13.31 -24.48
CA GLU A 226 -7.07 13.87 -23.29
C GLU A 226 -7.86 12.82 -22.51
N LEU A 227 -8.63 11.99 -23.24
CA LEU A 227 -9.37 10.86 -22.66
C LEU A 227 -8.43 9.78 -22.12
N MET A 228 -7.37 9.44 -22.87
CA MET A 228 -6.35 8.48 -22.45
C MET A 228 -5.68 8.91 -21.15
N ILE A 229 -5.28 10.18 -21.01
CA ILE A 229 -4.65 10.70 -19.78
C ILE A 229 -5.57 10.54 -18.58
N LYS A 230 -6.83 11.00 -18.71
CA LYS A 230 -7.83 10.88 -17.64
C LYS A 230 -8.05 9.41 -17.26
N ALA A 231 -8.13 8.52 -18.24
CA ALA A 231 -8.40 7.12 -18.00
C ALA A 231 -7.19 6.38 -17.39
N ILE A 232 -5.96 6.72 -17.79
CA ILE A 232 -4.73 6.20 -17.16
C ILE A 232 -4.64 6.67 -15.71
N LYS A 233 -4.95 7.94 -15.40
CA LYS A 233 -5.00 8.41 -14.00
C LYS A 233 -5.96 7.59 -13.15
N ASN A 234 -7.15 7.32 -13.66
CA ASN A 234 -8.12 6.46 -12.98
C ASN A 234 -7.59 5.03 -12.81
N PHE A 235 -6.97 4.46 -13.84
CA PHE A 235 -6.34 3.15 -13.75
C PHE A 235 -5.23 3.09 -12.70
N LEU A 236 -4.38 4.11 -12.61
CA LEU A 236 -3.36 4.18 -11.56
C LEU A 236 -4.00 4.22 -10.17
N ALA A 237 -5.04 5.02 -9.98
CA ALA A 237 -5.77 5.09 -8.71
C ALA A 237 -6.42 3.77 -8.31
N ASP A 238 -6.94 3.01 -9.27
CA ASP A 238 -7.64 1.75 -9.02
C ASP A 238 -6.69 0.56 -8.78
N TYR A 239 -5.49 0.56 -9.40
CA TYR A 239 -4.62 -0.63 -9.45
C TYR A 239 -3.24 -0.45 -8.83
N MET A 240 -2.75 0.77 -8.61
CA MET A 240 -1.38 1.03 -8.15
C MET A 240 -1.27 1.43 -6.68
N THR A 241 -2.38 1.43 -5.94
CA THR A 241 -2.43 1.76 -4.50
C THR A 241 -2.00 0.63 -3.58
#